data_AF-A0A673BRN9-F1
#
_entry.id   AF-A0A673BRN9-F1
#
_cell.length_a   1.000
_cell.length_b   1.000
_cell.length_c   1.000
_cell.angle_alpha   90.00
_cell.angle_beta   90.00
_cell.angle_gamma   90.00
#
_symmetry.space_group_name_H-M   'P 1'
#
loop_
_entity.id
_entity.type
_entity.pdbx_description
1 polymer ?
#
loop_
_entity_poly.entity_id
_entity_poly.type
_entity_poly.pdbx_seq_one_letter_code
_entity_poly.pdbx_strand_id
1 'polypeptide(L)'
;MAATLANGGICPITGERVLSAEAVRNTLSLMHSCGMYDFSGQMAFHVGLPAKSGVSGAILLVIPSVMGVLCWAPPLDRVGNSVKGIHFCQELVSFFNFHNYDNLRHFVKKQDPRRKSGDDRVCFFNSLSYISLGIQATLLKLTVWGEILLKRPYFPSK
;
A
#
# COMPACT_ATOMS: atom_id res chain seq x y z
N MET A 1 -11.80 -0.92 -0.82
CA MET A 1 -11.54 -2.38 -0.96
C MET A 1 -10.14 -2.77 -0.50
N ALA A 2 -9.04 -2.19 -1.04
CA ALA A 2 -7.68 -2.50 -0.59
C ALA A 2 -7.52 -2.39 0.95
N ALA A 3 -8.07 -1.33 1.55
CA ALA A 3 -8.01 -1.15 3.00
C ALA A 3 -8.83 -2.18 3.80
N THR A 4 -9.87 -2.76 3.21
CA THR A 4 -10.61 -3.88 3.82
C THR A 4 -9.71 -5.11 3.94
N LEU A 5 -8.90 -5.38 2.91
CA LEU A 5 -7.89 -6.45 2.95
C LEU A 5 -6.77 -6.11 3.94
N ALA A 6 -6.30 -4.86 3.98
CA ALA A 6 -5.31 -4.41 4.97
C ALA A 6 -5.82 -4.57 6.41
N ASN A 7 -7.13 -4.42 6.63
CA ASN A 7 -7.79 -4.52 7.93
C ASN A 7 -8.32 -5.94 8.25
N GLY A 8 -7.77 -6.98 7.61
CA GLY A 8 -8.13 -8.36 7.94
C GLY A 8 -9.56 -8.77 7.56
N GLY A 9 -10.15 -8.10 6.57
CA GLY A 9 -11.50 -8.42 6.04
C GLY A 9 -12.62 -7.59 6.64
N ILE A 10 -12.29 -6.65 7.52
CA ILE A 10 -13.26 -5.73 8.14
C ILE A 10 -13.25 -4.41 7.38
N CYS A 11 -14.41 -3.97 6.90
CA CYS A 11 -14.53 -2.71 6.19
C CYS A 11 -14.18 -1.54 7.15
N PRO A 12 -13.20 -0.69 6.83
CA PRO A 12 -12.76 0.38 7.74
C PRO A 12 -13.81 1.50 7.90
N ILE A 13 -14.74 1.62 6.96
CA ILE A 13 -15.78 2.66 6.98
C ILE A 13 -16.97 2.18 7.81
N THR A 14 -17.50 1.00 7.48
CA THR A 14 -18.71 0.44 8.08
C THR A 14 -18.45 -0.37 9.35
N GLY A 15 -17.23 -0.88 9.55
CA GLY A 15 -16.88 -1.75 10.68
C GLY A 15 -17.35 -3.20 10.53
N GLU A 16 -18.01 -3.54 9.42
CA GLU A 16 -18.53 -4.87 9.18
C GLU A 16 -17.46 -5.84 8.67
N ARG A 17 -17.53 -7.09 9.12
CA ARG A 17 -16.70 -8.17 8.60
C ARG A 17 -17.27 -8.64 7.25
N VAL A 18 -16.58 -8.28 6.17
CA VAL A 18 -16.94 -8.67 4.80
C VAL A 18 -16.27 -9.98 4.39
N LEU A 19 -15.04 -10.22 4.88
CA LEU A 19 -14.24 -11.39 4.54
C LEU A 19 -13.69 -12.08 5.80
N SER A 20 -13.46 -13.39 5.73
CA SER A 20 -12.74 -14.11 6.79
C SER A 20 -11.26 -13.73 6.80
N ALA A 21 -10.65 -13.71 7.98
CA ALA A 21 -9.23 -13.36 8.11
C ALA A 21 -8.31 -14.35 7.35
N GLU A 22 -8.73 -15.61 7.26
CA GLU A 22 -8.03 -16.65 6.49
C GLU A 22 -8.04 -16.35 4.99
N ALA A 23 -9.21 -16.04 4.41
CA ALA A 23 -9.33 -15.69 3.00
C ALA A 23 -8.48 -14.46 2.65
N VAL A 24 -8.45 -13.47 3.54
CA VAL A 24 -7.63 -12.27 3.38
C VAL A 24 -6.14 -12.61 3.41
N ARG A 25 -5.68 -13.39 4.38
CA ARG A 25 -4.27 -13.83 4.45
C ARG A 25 -3.86 -14.57 3.19
N ASN A 26 -4.66 -15.55 2.74
CA ASN A 26 -4.37 -16.34 1.55
C ASN A 26 -4.33 -15.46 0.29
N THR A 27 -5.27 -14.51 0.17
CA THR A 27 -5.31 -13.56 -0.93
C THR A 27 -4.07 -12.65 -0.93
N LEU A 28 -3.67 -12.11 0.22
CA LEU A 28 -2.49 -11.25 0.32
C LEU A 28 -1.20 -11.99 -0.02
N SER A 29 -1.06 -13.25 0.43
CA SER A 29 0.08 -14.10 0.05
C SER A 29 0.15 -14.31 -1.46
N LEU A 30 -0.98 -14.62 -2.11
CA LEU A 30 -1.03 -14.79 -3.57
C LEU A 30 -0.82 -13.49 -4.33
N MET A 31 -1.32 -12.36 -3.82
CA MET A 31 -1.04 -11.04 -4.39
C MET A 31 0.44 -10.69 -4.31
N HIS A 32 1.13 -11.13 -3.27
CA HIS A 32 2.57 -10.92 -3.15
C HIS A 32 3.36 -11.71 -4.18
N SER A 33 3.03 -12.99 -4.41
CA SER A 33 3.78 -13.85 -5.33
C SER A 33 3.35 -13.75 -6.81
N CYS A 34 2.07 -13.49 -7.08
CA CYS A 34 1.45 -13.61 -8.41
C CYS A 34 0.69 -12.33 -8.85
N GLY A 35 0.92 -11.21 -8.17
CA GLY A 35 0.12 -10.01 -8.31
C GLY A 35 0.31 -9.20 -9.60
N MET A 36 1.53 -9.18 -10.12
CA MET A 36 2.03 -8.21 -11.10
C MET A 36 2.54 -8.88 -12.38
N TYR A 37 1.81 -9.88 -12.92
CA TYR A 37 2.20 -10.64 -14.11
C TYR A 37 3.64 -11.18 -13.99
N ASP A 38 4.43 -11.15 -15.06
CA ASP A 38 5.84 -11.59 -15.04
C ASP A 38 6.72 -10.69 -14.13
N PHE A 39 6.25 -9.50 -13.78
CA PHE A 39 6.92 -8.58 -12.85
C PHE A 39 6.68 -8.93 -11.37
N SER A 40 5.87 -9.94 -11.06
CA SER A 40 5.53 -10.30 -9.66
C SER A 40 6.76 -10.59 -8.80
N GLY A 41 7.75 -11.32 -9.31
CA GLY A 41 8.97 -11.63 -8.58
C GLY A 41 9.82 -10.39 -8.27
N GLN A 42 9.99 -9.50 -9.26
CA GLN A 42 10.75 -8.26 -9.08
C GLN A 42 10.04 -7.29 -8.14
N MET A 43 8.71 -7.18 -8.26
CA MET A 43 7.90 -6.39 -7.34
C MET A 43 8.02 -6.91 -5.90
N ALA A 44 7.89 -8.22 -5.69
CA ALA A 44 8.00 -8.84 -4.38
C ALA A 44 9.39 -8.64 -3.76
N PHE A 45 10.44 -8.66 -4.57
CA PHE A 45 11.81 -8.46 -4.11
C PHE A 45 12.17 -7.01 -3.80
N HIS A 46 11.77 -6.06 -4.66
CA HIS A 46 12.15 -4.66 -4.51
C HIS A 46 11.18 -3.85 -3.63
N VAL A 47 9.87 -4.09 -3.76
CA VAL A 47 8.84 -3.35 -3.03
C VAL A 47 8.36 -4.13 -1.82
N GLY A 48 8.26 -5.46 -1.93
CA GLY A 48 7.91 -6.29 -0.78
C GLY A 48 6.47 -6.13 -0.32
N LEU A 49 5.57 -5.57 -1.14
CA LEU A 49 4.17 -5.33 -0.78
C LEU A 49 3.22 -6.15 -1.67
N PRO A 50 2.11 -6.67 -1.12
CA PRO A 50 1.09 -7.32 -1.92
C PRO A 50 0.40 -6.31 -2.84
N ALA A 51 0.49 -6.56 -4.13
CA ALA A 51 -0.06 -5.70 -5.17
C ALA A 51 -0.82 -6.52 -6.21
N LYS A 52 -1.74 -5.91 -6.95
CA LYS A 52 -2.36 -6.51 -8.13
C LYS A 52 -2.46 -5.48 -9.24
N SER A 53 -1.90 -5.82 -10.40
CA SER A 53 -2.05 -5.02 -11.63
C SER A 53 -3.28 -5.43 -12.44
N GLY A 54 -3.87 -4.48 -13.15
CA GLY A 54 -4.90 -4.70 -14.15
C GLY A 54 -4.59 -3.96 -15.45
N VAL A 55 -5.03 -4.54 -16.57
CA VAL A 55 -4.82 -4.02 -17.94
C VAL A 55 -5.43 -2.61 -18.14
N SER A 56 -6.34 -2.19 -17.26
CA SER A 56 -6.85 -0.81 -17.25
C SER A 56 -5.83 0.25 -16.78
N GLY A 57 -4.62 -0.17 -16.38
CA GLY A 57 -3.60 0.68 -15.77
C GLY A 57 -3.80 0.89 -14.28
N ALA A 58 -4.69 0.12 -13.65
CA ALA A 58 -4.92 0.16 -12.21
C ALA A 58 -3.98 -0.81 -11.48
N ILE A 59 -3.34 -0.34 -10.42
CA ILE A 59 -2.56 -1.14 -9.48
C ILE A 59 -3.18 -1.00 -8.09
N LEU A 60 -3.68 -2.11 -7.57
CA LEU A 60 -4.19 -2.24 -6.21
C LEU A 60 -3.03 -2.62 -5.29
N LEU A 61 -2.64 -1.74 -4.39
CA LEU A 61 -1.57 -1.96 -3.41
C LEU A 61 -2.17 -2.08 -2.02
N VAL A 62 -1.73 -3.08 -1.25
CA VAL A 62 -2.17 -3.28 0.13
C VAL A 62 -0.99 -3.20 1.07
N ILE A 63 -1.08 -2.40 2.13
CA ILE A 63 -0.11 -2.35 3.21
C ILE A 63 -0.80 -2.92 4.46
N PRO A 64 -0.56 -4.20 4.79
CA PRO A 64 -1.25 -4.88 5.88
C PRO A 64 -1.17 -4.09 7.18
N SER A 65 -2.30 -3.97 7.90
CA SER A 65 -2.45 -3.23 9.16
C SER A 65 -2.18 -1.71 9.10
N VAL A 66 -1.94 -1.12 7.92
CA VAL A 66 -1.67 0.32 7.77
C VAL A 66 -2.70 0.99 6.87
N MET A 67 -2.70 0.68 5.57
CA MET A 67 -3.57 1.33 4.58
C MET A 67 -3.73 0.51 3.30
N GLY A 68 -4.70 0.88 2.48
CA GLY A 68 -4.84 0.37 1.11
C GLY A 68 -4.77 1.52 0.10
N VAL A 69 -4.00 1.32 -0.97
CA VAL A 69 -3.78 2.35 -2.00
C VAL A 69 -4.22 1.79 -3.35
N LEU A 70 -4.93 2.61 -4.12
CA LEU A 70 -5.20 2.33 -5.53
C LEU A 70 -4.48 3.39 -6.35
N CYS A 71 -3.58 2.94 -7.21
CA CYS A 71 -2.94 3.78 -8.22
C CYS A 71 -3.63 3.48 -9.55
N TRP A 72 -3.96 4.51 -10.32
CA TRP A 72 -4.49 4.30 -11.68
C TRP A 72 -3.75 5.22 -12.65
N ALA A 73 -3.07 4.64 -13.62
CA ALA A 73 -2.39 5.38 -14.67
C ALA A 73 -2.53 4.62 -16.00
N PRO A 74 -3.19 5.20 -17.03
CA PRO A 74 -3.43 4.55 -18.31
C PRO A 74 -2.20 4.01 -19.06
N PRO A 75 -1.01 4.65 -19.02
CA PRO A 75 0.17 4.13 -19.72
C PRO A 75 0.69 2.84 -19.11
N LEU A 76 0.70 1.77 -19.93
CA LEU A 76 1.22 0.46 -19.57
C LEU A 76 2.63 0.24 -20.12
N ASP A 77 3.40 -0.62 -19.44
CA ASP A 77 4.64 -1.18 -19.93
C ASP A 77 4.38 -2.34 -20.92
N ARG A 78 5.46 -2.97 -21.40
CA ARG A 78 5.38 -4.12 -22.33
C ARG A 78 4.77 -5.38 -21.72
N VAL A 79 4.76 -5.49 -20.39
CA VAL A 79 4.23 -6.63 -19.62
C VAL A 79 2.75 -6.42 -19.27
N GLY A 80 2.23 -5.20 -19.44
CA GLY A 80 0.85 -4.83 -19.12
C GLY A 80 0.68 -4.22 -17.72
N ASN A 81 1.76 -3.75 -17.09
CA ASN A 81 1.71 -3.04 -15.82
C ASN A 81 1.76 -1.52 -16.00
N SER A 82 1.14 -0.77 -15.10
CA SER A 82 1.22 0.70 -15.14
C SER A 82 2.62 1.18 -14.78
N VAL A 83 3.30 1.87 -15.71
CA VAL A 83 4.67 2.38 -15.53
C VAL A 83 4.74 3.34 -14.33
N LYS A 84 3.82 4.30 -14.30
CA LYS A 84 3.74 5.30 -13.22
C LYS A 84 3.38 4.66 -11.88
N GLY A 85 2.49 3.66 -11.89
CA GLY A 85 2.08 2.99 -10.66
C GLY A 85 3.19 2.12 -10.05
N ILE A 86 4.01 1.46 -10.87
CA ILE A 86 5.20 0.74 -10.38
C ILE A 86 6.20 1.73 -9.77
N HIS A 87 6.50 2.83 -10.47
CA HIS A 87 7.41 3.86 -9.98
C HIS A 87 6.96 4.42 -8.62
N PHE A 88 5.67 4.74 -8.50
CA PHE A 88 5.08 5.18 -7.24
C PHE A 88 5.30 4.17 -6.11
N CYS A 89 5.12 2.87 -6.36
CA CYS A 89 5.32 1.84 -5.34
C CYS A 89 6.78 1.74 -4.89
N GLN A 90 7.73 1.88 -5.82
CA GLN A 90 9.16 1.85 -5.53
C GLN A 90 9.59 3.08 -4.71
N GLU A 91 9.12 4.27 -5.08
CA GLU A 91 9.37 5.48 -4.30
C GLU A 91 8.76 5.39 -2.91
N LEU A 92 7.51 4.91 -2.80
CA LEU A 92 6.82 4.76 -1.52
C LEU A 92 7.62 3.90 -0.53
N VAL A 93 8.23 2.80 -0.98
CA VAL A 93 9.06 1.91 -0.12
C VAL A 93 10.48 2.45 0.11
N SER A 94 10.96 3.33 -0.78
CA SER A 94 12.23 4.04 -0.59
C SER A 94 12.10 5.11 0.49
N PHE A 95 10.97 5.84 0.51
CA PHE A 95 10.67 6.86 1.52
C PHE A 95 10.19 6.27 2.85
N PHE A 96 9.33 5.24 2.81
CA PHE A 96 8.71 4.67 3.99
C PHE A 96 9.17 3.24 4.28
N ASN A 97 9.19 2.89 5.57
CA ASN A 97 9.50 1.55 6.04
C ASN A 97 8.28 0.61 5.95
N PHE A 98 7.81 0.38 4.73
CA PHE A 98 6.65 -0.47 4.44
C PHE A 98 6.98 -1.81 3.81
N HIS A 99 8.23 -2.03 3.41
CA HIS A 99 8.64 -3.31 2.85
C HIS A 99 8.45 -4.43 3.89
N ASN A 100 7.83 -5.54 3.50
CA ASN A 100 7.41 -6.60 4.43
C ASN A 100 8.58 -7.22 5.23
N TYR A 101 9.79 -7.17 4.69
CA TYR A 101 11.03 -7.66 5.34
C TYR A 101 11.92 -6.55 5.94
N ASP A 102 11.44 -5.31 6.04
CA ASP A 102 12.22 -4.20 6.56
C ASP A 102 12.06 -4.06 8.09
N ASN A 103 13.06 -3.48 8.75
CA ASN A 103 13.22 -3.55 10.20
C ASN A 103 12.56 -2.36 10.90
N LEU A 104 11.67 -2.61 11.85
CA LEU A 104 10.94 -1.57 12.59
C LEU A 104 11.78 -0.82 13.63
N ARG A 105 12.92 -1.37 14.04
CA ARG A 105 13.79 -0.82 15.11
C ARG A 105 15.05 -0.16 14.57
N HIS A 106 15.68 -0.76 13.56
CA HIS A 106 16.93 -0.29 12.98
C HIS A 106 16.75 -0.05 11.48
N PHE A 107 16.24 1.13 11.11
CA PHE A 107 16.07 1.53 9.72
C PHE A 107 16.97 2.71 9.37
N VAL A 108 17.50 2.69 8.15
CA VAL A 108 18.39 3.72 7.63
C VAL A 108 17.52 4.80 6.97
N LYS A 109 17.42 5.98 7.59
CA LYS A 109 16.79 7.22 7.05
C LYS A 109 15.31 7.18 6.60
N LYS A 110 14.63 6.03 6.61
CA LYS A 110 13.22 5.91 6.20
C LYS A 110 12.25 6.44 7.27
N GLN A 111 11.08 6.91 6.86
CA GLN A 111 10.02 7.34 7.77
C GLN A 111 9.08 6.17 8.14
N ASP A 112 8.61 6.15 9.39
CA ASP A 112 7.57 5.22 9.84
C ASP A 112 6.36 5.99 10.38
N PRO A 113 5.27 6.12 9.60
CA PRO A 113 4.09 6.88 10.01
C PRO A 113 3.27 6.19 11.11
N ARG A 114 3.64 4.97 11.53
CA ARG A 114 3.03 4.31 12.69
C ARG A 114 3.53 4.91 14.02
N ARG A 115 4.66 5.61 14.02
CA ARG A 115 5.19 6.27 15.24
C ARG A 115 4.44 7.60 15.44
N LYS A 116 3.94 7.81 16.66
CA LYS A 116 3.09 8.95 17.04
C LYS A 116 3.88 10.25 17.33
N SER A 117 4.96 10.55 16.60
CA SER A 117 5.54 11.89 16.75
C SER A 117 4.62 12.89 16.04
N GLY A 118 4.24 13.97 16.70
CA GLY A 118 3.25 14.93 16.18
C GLY A 118 3.61 15.54 14.81
N ASP A 119 4.90 15.54 14.47
CA ASP A 119 5.47 16.07 13.22
C ASP A 119 5.34 15.08 12.04
N ASP A 120 5.40 13.77 12.32
CA ASP A 120 5.51 12.72 11.30
C ASP A 120 4.24 12.55 10.46
N ARG A 121 3.07 12.96 10.98
CA ARG A 121 1.80 12.91 10.22
C ARG A 121 1.74 13.98 9.12
N VAL A 122 2.21 15.18 9.42
CA VAL A 122 2.30 16.25 8.42
C VAL A 122 3.37 15.90 7.39
N CYS A 123 4.49 15.31 7.83
CA CYS A 123 5.49 14.73 6.93
C CYS A 123 4.92 13.60 6.06
N PHE A 124 4.06 12.72 6.58
CA PHE A 124 3.43 11.66 5.80
C PHE A 124 2.53 12.23 4.70
N PHE A 125 1.64 13.16 5.03
CA PHE A 125 0.74 13.79 4.05
C PHE A 125 1.51 14.63 3.03
N ASN A 126 2.50 15.40 3.47
CA ASN A 126 3.35 16.17 2.57
C ASN A 126 4.17 15.23 1.68
N SER A 127 4.81 14.19 2.21
CA SER A 127 5.61 13.24 1.43
C SER A 127 4.75 12.47 0.43
N LEU A 128 3.55 12.03 0.82
CA LEU A 128 2.61 11.37 -0.08
C LEU A 128 2.13 12.32 -1.18
N SER A 129 1.89 13.59 -0.82
CA SER A 129 1.60 14.66 -1.79
C SER A 129 2.79 14.91 -2.70
N TYR A 130 4.03 14.94 -2.20
CA TYR A 130 5.25 15.12 -2.97
C TYR A 130 5.50 13.97 -3.95
N ILE A 131 5.33 12.72 -3.51
CA ILE A 131 5.43 11.53 -4.38
C ILE A 131 4.33 11.57 -5.45
N SER A 132 3.12 12.03 -5.09
CA SER A 132 2.03 12.24 -6.04
C SER A 132 2.30 13.40 -7.03
N LEU A 133 2.93 14.49 -6.57
CA LEU A 133 3.26 15.70 -7.32
C LEU A 133 4.46 15.51 -8.25
N GLY A 134 5.46 14.72 -7.86
CA GLY A 134 6.60 14.34 -8.70
C GLY A 134 6.18 13.52 -9.93
N ILE A 135 5.00 12.90 -9.88
CA ILE A 135 4.34 12.20 -11.00
C ILE A 135 3.40 13.17 -11.75
N GLN A 136 3.75 14.45 -11.81
CA GLN A 136 2.95 15.54 -12.36
C GLN A 136 2.30 15.17 -13.71
N ALA A 137 1.02 15.54 -13.84
CA ALA A 137 0.20 15.45 -15.04
C ALA A 137 0.01 14.02 -15.59
N THR A 138 -1.04 13.35 -15.11
CA THR A 138 -2.12 12.74 -15.93
C THR A 138 -2.77 11.68 -15.04
N LEU A 139 -3.89 12.04 -14.41
CA LEU A 139 -4.92 11.10 -13.97
C LEU A 139 -4.52 10.02 -12.94
N LEU A 140 -3.50 10.21 -12.11
CA LEU A 140 -3.33 9.35 -10.92
C LEU A 140 -4.43 9.71 -9.90
N LYS A 141 -5.62 9.09 -10.01
CA LYS A 141 -6.61 9.09 -8.94
C LYS A 141 -6.07 8.20 -7.81
N LEU A 142 -5.17 8.76 -7.02
CA LEU A 142 -4.74 8.19 -5.74
C LEU A 142 -5.91 8.32 -4.77
N THR A 143 -6.79 7.33 -4.81
CA THR A 143 -7.77 7.20 -3.74
C THR A 143 -7.12 6.39 -2.63
N VAL A 144 -6.35 7.08 -1.79
CA VAL A 144 -5.84 6.55 -0.53
C VAL A 144 -7.06 6.35 0.37
N TRP A 145 -7.54 5.11 0.45
CA TRP A 145 -8.62 4.76 1.35
C TRP A 145 -8.02 4.13 2.60
N GLY A 146 -8.39 4.66 3.75
CA GLY A 146 -8.20 3.99 5.04
C GLY A 146 -6.90 4.38 5.74
N GLU A 147 -6.97 5.44 6.54
CA GLU A 147 -6.22 5.47 7.79
C GLU A 147 -6.82 4.41 8.73
N ILE A 148 -6.27 3.19 8.75
CA ILE A 148 -6.52 2.25 9.86
C ILE A 148 -5.92 2.83 11.16
N LEU A 149 -4.96 3.77 11.04
CA LEU A 149 -4.31 4.47 12.15
C LEU A 149 -5.23 5.39 12.97
N LEU A 150 -6.37 5.85 12.44
CA LEU A 150 -7.32 6.70 13.19
C LEU A 150 -8.45 5.93 13.89
N LYS A 151 -8.65 4.64 13.61
CA LYS A 151 -9.80 3.86 14.16
C LYS A 151 -9.43 2.74 15.15
N ARG A 152 -8.16 2.59 15.55
CA ARG A 152 -7.84 1.77 16.73
C ARG A 152 -7.77 2.64 18.00
N PRO A 153 -8.82 2.71 18.84
CA PRO A 153 -8.55 2.65 20.26
C PRO A 153 -7.89 1.29 20.50
N TYR A 154 -6.72 1.31 21.11
CA TYR A 154 -6.08 0.13 21.69
C TYR A 154 -7.14 -0.59 22.52
N PHE A 155 -7.66 -1.74 22.08
CA PHE A 155 -8.37 -2.64 23.00
C PHE A 155 -7.28 -3.37 23.79
N PRO A 156 -7.15 -3.13 25.11
CA PRO A 156 -6.22 -3.91 25.92
C PRO A 156 -6.71 -5.36 25.94
N SER A 157 -5.81 -6.29 25.64
CA SER A 157 -6.02 -7.70 25.91
C SER A 157 -6.26 -7.89 27.41
N LYS A 158 -7.48 -8.29 27.78
CA LYS A 158 -7.74 -8.98 29.04
C LYS A 158 -7.50 -10.47 28.85
#